data_AF-A0A817DDH8-F1
#
_entry.id   AF-A0A817DDH8-F1
#
_cell.length_a   1.000
_cell.length_b   1.000
_cell.length_c   1.000
_cell.angle_alpha   90.00
_cell.angle_beta   90.00
_cell.angle_gamma   90.00
#
_symmetry.space_group_name_H-M   'P 1'
#
loop_
_entity.id
_entity.type
_entity.pdbx_description
1 polymer ?
#
loop_
_entity_poly.entity_id
_entity_poly.type
_entity_poly.pdbx_seq_one_letter_code
_entity_poly.pdbx_strand_id
1 'polypeptide(L)'
;MAHLETTLMDRLLQLGVCEWHRYVDDIFVLINPGVNVDNISSILNNFHLSINFTHKLEHNDKLEFLDVQLIRSPEQQCFETTIYRKLAFTGLLTHSNSYVPFQYKKASIVSIVNRAFIICST
;
A
#
# COMPACT_ATOMS: atom_id res chain seq x y z
N MET A 1 -13.31 7.25 8.58
CA MET A 1 -11.90 6.85 8.82
C MET A 1 -11.18 7.81 9.77
N ALA A 2 -11.12 9.13 9.52
CA ALA A 2 -10.45 10.06 10.46
C ALA A 2 -10.95 9.95 11.92
N HIS A 3 -12.26 9.89 12.13
CA HIS A 3 -12.83 9.70 13.48
C HIS A 3 -12.39 8.37 14.13
N LEU A 4 -12.28 7.30 13.35
CA LEU A 4 -11.79 6.00 13.82
C LEU A 4 -10.33 6.13 14.28
N GLU A 5 -9.49 6.75 13.45
CA GLU A 5 -8.08 7.00 13.74
C GLU A 5 -7.94 7.79 15.04
N THR A 6 -8.64 8.93 15.18
CA THR A 6 -8.60 9.73 16.42
C THR A 6 -9.08 8.96 17.66
N THR A 7 -10.04 8.05 17.51
CA THR A 7 -10.63 7.33 18.65
C THR A 7 -9.80 6.12 19.09
N LEU A 8 -9.22 5.38 18.13
CA LEU A 8 -8.61 4.08 18.40
C LEU A 8 -7.09 4.13 18.46
N MET A 9 -6.43 5.20 17.99
CA MET A 9 -4.98 5.18 17.81
C MET A 9 -4.21 4.91 19.10
N ASP A 10 -4.59 5.53 20.22
CA ASP A 10 -3.93 5.28 21.51
C ASP A 10 -3.99 3.80 21.92
N ARG A 11 -5.13 3.16 21.67
CA ARG A 11 -5.33 1.73 21.97
C ARG A 11 -4.53 0.84 21.02
N LEU A 12 -4.43 1.22 19.75
CA LEU A 12 -3.66 0.50 18.74
C LEU A 12 -2.15 0.58 19.04
N LEU A 13 -1.66 1.75 19.44
CA LEU A 13 -0.27 1.95 19.88
C LEU A 13 0.08 1.07 21.09
N GLN A 14 -0.81 0.99 22.08
CA GLN A 14 -0.64 0.11 23.25
C GLN A 14 -0.59 -1.38 22.90
N LEU A 15 -1.22 -1.79 21.80
CA LEU A 15 -1.19 -3.16 21.30
C LEU A 15 0.05 -3.47 20.46
N GLY A 16 0.92 -2.49 20.23
CA GLY A 16 2.15 -2.65 19.49
C GLY A 16 2.06 -2.32 18.00
N VAL A 17 1.08 -1.51 17.58
CA VAL A 17 1.17 -0.79 16.30
C VAL A 17 2.23 0.29 16.43
N CYS A 18 3.18 0.33 15.50
CA CYS A 18 4.29 1.29 15.50
C CYS A 18 4.04 2.44 14.53
N GLU A 19 3.62 2.11 13.30
CA GLU A 19 3.32 3.08 12.25
C GLU A 19 1.93 2.82 11.66
N TRP A 20 1.25 3.89 11.25
CA TRP A 20 -0.07 3.85 10.63
C TRP A 20 -0.16 4.89 9.52
N HIS A 21 -0.26 4.42 8.28
CA HIS A 21 -0.37 5.27 7.11
C HIS A 21 -1.62 4.89 6.31
N ARG A 22 -2.48 5.86 6.05
CA ARG A 22 -3.71 5.67 5.28
C ARG A 22 -3.64 6.40 3.94
N TYR A 23 -3.98 5.69 2.87
CA TYR A 23 -4.24 6.24 1.55
C TYR A 23 -5.70 5.98 1.18
N VAL A 24 -6.55 7.00 1.32
CA VAL A 24 -8.01 6.90 1.13
C VAL A 24 -8.60 5.79 2.01
N ASP A 25 -8.84 4.60 1.46
CA ASP A 25 -9.39 3.39 2.08
C ASP A 25 -8.34 2.31 2.39
N ASP A 26 -7.18 2.35 1.74
CA ASP A 26 -6.07 1.43 1.98
C ASP A 26 -5.21 1.91 3.17
N ILE A 27 -4.79 0.98 4.02
CA ILE A 27 -4.02 1.27 5.24
C ILE A 27 -2.79 0.37 5.28
N PHE A 28 -1.63 0.98 5.51
CA PHE A 28 -0.36 0.31 5.78
C PHE A 28 -0.01 0.48 7.25
N VAL A 29 0.38 -0.62 7.89
CA VAL A 29 0.63 -0.67 9.33
C VAL A 29 1.92 -1.44 9.59
N LEU A 30 2.81 -0.87 10.40
CA LEU A 30 3.93 -1.60 10.99
C LEU A 30 3.57 -2.02 12.41
N ILE A 31 3.88 -3.26 12.77
CA ILE A 31 3.57 -3.85 14.07
C ILE A 31 4.82 -4.45 14.70
N ASN A 32 4.90 -4.42 16.01
CA ASN A 32 5.98 -5.07 16.74
C ASN A 32 5.95 -6.59 16.53
N PRO A 33 7.12 -7.26 16.53
CA PRO A 33 7.20 -8.71 16.48
C PRO A 33 6.37 -9.36 17.61
N GLY A 34 5.60 -10.39 17.28
CA GLY A 34 4.78 -11.14 18.25
C GLY A 34 3.40 -10.54 18.55
N VAL A 35 3.07 -9.37 18.00
CA VAL A 35 1.71 -8.82 18.09
C VAL A 35 0.75 -9.67 17.26
N ASN A 36 -0.38 -10.04 17.87
CA ASN A 36 -1.45 -10.75 17.17
C ASN A 36 -2.30 -9.77 16.35
N VAL A 37 -2.27 -9.91 15.02
CA VAL A 37 -3.01 -9.07 14.07
C VAL A 37 -4.53 -9.26 14.17
N ASP A 38 -5.00 -10.42 14.65
CA ASP A 38 -6.43 -10.67 14.85
C ASP A 38 -7.01 -9.78 15.96
N ASN A 39 -6.20 -9.45 16.97
CA ASN A 39 -6.63 -8.51 18.03
C ASN A 39 -6.84 -7.10 17.48
N ILE A 40 -5.92 -6.65 16.62
CA ILE A 40 -6.03 -5.36 15.92
C ILE A 40 -7.26 -5.39 15.02
N SER A 41 -7.41 -6.43 14.20
CA SER A 41 -8.54 -6.60 13.28
C SER A 41 -9.88 -6.62 14.01
N SER A 42 -9.96 -7.30 15.15
CA SER A 42 -11.16 -7.32 16.00
C SER A 42 -11.52 -5.93 16.51
N ILE A 43 -10.55 -5.14 16.95
CA ILE A 43 -10.81 -3.76 17.43
C ILE A 43 -11.30 -2.87 16.29
N LEU A 44 -10.68 -2.97 15.12
CA LEU A 44 -11.08 -2.20 13.94
C LEU A 44 -12.51 -2.57 13.49
N ASN A 45 -12.83 -3.87 13.42
CA ASN A 45 -14.13 -4.36 12.97
C ASN A 45 -15.26 -4.15 13.99
N ASN A 46 -14.93 -4.02 15.28
CA ASN A 46 -15.91 -3.69 16.32
C ASN A 46 -16.24 -2.19 16.38
N PHE A 47 -15.54 -1.34 15.61
CA PHE A 47 -15.77 0.10 15.65
C PHE A 47 -17.14 0.49 15.10
N HIS A 48 -17.58 -0.12 14.00
CA HIS A 48 -18.86 0.23 13.37
C HIS A 48 -19.39 -0.93 12.50
N LEU A 49 -20.67 -1.27 12.67
CA LEU A 49 -21.31 -2.42 12.00
C LEU A 49 -21.27 -2.36 10.47
N SER A 50 -21.23 -1.16 9.89
CA SER A 50 -21.19 -0.97 8.43
C SER A 50 -19.79 -0.97 7.83
N ILE A 51 -18.73 -1.12 8.63
CA ILE A 51 -17.34 -1.09 8.17
C ILE A 51 -16.70 -2.44 8.51
N ASN A 52 -16.14 -3.10 7.50
CA ASN A 52 -15.40 -4.34 7.68
C ASN A 52 -14.01 -4.19 7.05
N PHE A 53 -13.00 -4.23 7.89
CA PHE A 53 -11.59 -4.26 7.54
C PHE A 53 -11.16 -5.67 7.20
N THR A 54 -10.40 -5.77 6.13
CA THR A 54 -9.61 -6.95 5.79
C THR A 54 -8.14 -6.55 5.80
N HIS A 55 -7.26 -7.51 6.08
CA HIS A 55 -5.83 -7.26 6.10
C HIS A 55 -5.09 -8.32 5.28
N LYS A 56 -3.87 -7.96 4.88
CA LYS A 56 -2.89 -8.88 4.31
C LYS A 56 -1.63 -8.78 5.14
N LEU A 57 -1.04 -9.93 5.43
CA LEU A 57 0.25 -10.01 6.07
C LEU A 57 1.34 -10.06 5.01
N GLU A 58 2.53 -9.58 5.38
CA GLU A 58 3.71 -9.81 4.57
C GLU A 58 3.96 -11.31 4.36
N HIS A 59 4.48 -11.66 3.20
CA HIS A 59 4.83 -13.03 2.85
C HIS A 59 6.17 -13.04 2.13
N ASN A 60 7.10 -13.87 2.61
CA ASN A 60 8.49 -13.91 2.11
C ASN A 60 9.14 -12.52 2.06
N ASP A 61 9.02 -11.76 3.15
CA ASP A 61 9.53 -10.39 3.31
C ASP A 61 8.98 -9.39 2.28
N LYS A 62 7.85 -9.71 1.63
CA LYS A 62 7.20 -8.86 0.64
C LYS A 62 5.78 -8.53 1.03
N LEU A 63 5.36 -7.30 0.75
CA LEU A 63 3.99 -6.85 0.92
C LEU A 63 3.61 -5.89 -0.19
N GLU A 64 2.44 -6.08 -0.79
CA GLU A 64 1.91 -5.15 -1.77
C GLU A 64 1.07 -4.06 -1.12
N PHE A 65 1.36 -2.81 -1.46
CA PHE A 65 0.57 -1.64 -1.09
C PHE A 65 0.38 -0.73 -2.31
N LEU A 66 -0.88 -0.56 -2.73
CA LEU A 66 -1.23 0.17 -3.97
C LEU A 66 -0.52 -0.41 -5.22
N ASP A 67 0.27 0.42 -5.91
CA ASP A 67 1.09 0.11 -7.09
C ASP A 67 2.55 -0.23 -6.70
N VAL A 68 2.83 -0.45 -5.40
CA VAL A 68 4.18 -0.68 -4.88
C VAL A 68 4.27 -2.05 -4.21
N GLN A 69 5.34 -2.79 -4.48
CA GLN A 69 5.74 -3.95 -3.70
C GLN A 69 6.88 -3.50 -2.78
N LEU A 70 6.61 -3.54 -1.48
CA LEU A 70 7.58 -3.34 -0.42
C LEU A 70 8.32 -4.66 -0.21
N ILE A 71 9.64 -4.59 -0.15
CA ILE A 71 10.52 -5.72 0.13
C ILE A 71 11.34 -5.34 1.36
N ARG A 72 11.14 -6.04 2.47
CA ARG A 72 11.94 -5.84 3.66
C ARG A 72 13.31 -6.47 3.43
N SER A 73 14.37 -5.73 3.72
CA SER A 73 15.74 -6.22 3.73
C SER A 73 16.24 -6.28 5.18
N PRO A 74 16.11 -7.43 5.86
CA PRO A 74 16.48 -7.54 7.28
C PRO A 74 17.97 -7.28 7.52
N GLU A 75 18.83 -7.64 6.57
CA GLU A 75 20.28 -7.45 6.67
C GLU A 75 20.66 -5.97 6.63
N GLN A 76 19.99 -5.18 5.78
CA GLN A 76 20.27 -3.76 5.61
C GLN A 76 19.39 -2.86 6.50
N GLN A 77 18.46 -3.45 7.25
CA GLN A 77 17.49 -2.73 8.09
C GLN A 77 16.72 -1.64 7.32
N CYS A 78 16.39 -1.93 6.06
CA CYS A 78 15.72 -1.00 5.16
C CYS A 78 14.57 -1.67 4.41
N PHE A 79 13.76 -0.84 3.74
CA PHE A 79 12.79 -1.30 2.76
C PHE A 79 13.30 -0.97 1.36
N GLU A 80 13.34 -2.00 0.52
CA GLU A 80 13.42 -1.83 -0.92
C GLU A 80 12.01 -1.80 -1.51
N THR A 81 11.88 -1.15 -2.65
CA THR A 81 10.59 -0.91 -3.28
C THR A 81 10.69 -1.18 -4.77
N THR A 82 9.63 -1.77 -5.32
CA THR A 82 9.50 -2.00 -6.76
C THR A 82 8.05 -1.79 -7.19
N ILE A 83 7.81 -1.67 -8.50
CA ILE A 83 6.44 -1.53 -9.02
C ILE A 83 5.71 -2.86 -8.86
N TYR A 84 4.57 -2.82 -8.18
CA TYR A 84 3.62 -3.92 -8.18
C TYR A 84 2.58 -3.76 -9.28
N ARG A 85 2.23 -4.86 -9.95
CA ARG A 85 1.15 -4.91 -10.92
C ARG A 85 0.17 -6.00 -10.51
N LYS A 86 -1.07 -5.62 -10.21
CA LYS A 86 -2.17 -6.57 -9.98
C LYS A 86 -2.36 -7.46 -11.21
N LEU A 87 -2.87 -8.68 -11.03
CA LEU A 87 -3.13 -9.62 -12.14
C LEU A 87 -4.06 -9.04 -13.22
N ALA A 88 -4.95 -8.11 -12.87
CA ALA A 88 -5.84 -7.43 -13.80
C ALA A 88 -5.14 -6.35 -14.65
N PHE A 89 -3.87 -6.03 -14.40
CA PHE A 89 -3.14 -5.02 -15.14
C PHE A 89 -2.79 -5.53 -16.54
N THR A 90 -3.38 -4.90 -17.56
CA THR A 90 -3.17 -5.28 -18.97
C THR A 90 -1.97 -4.59 -19.62
N GLY A 91 -1.42 -3.54 -19.00
CA GLY A 91 -0.40 -2.69 -19.61
C GLY A 91 -0.88 -1.91 -20.83
N LEU A 92 -2.19 -1.87 -21.08
CA LEU A 92 -2.75 -1.22 -22.26
C LEU A 92 -2.57 0.30 -22.17
N LEU A 93 -1.90 0.86 -23.17
CA LEU A 93 -1.74 2.29 -23.37
C LEU A 93 -2.51 2.76 -24.61
N THR A 94 -2.56 4.08 -24.79
CA THR A 94 -3.20 4.69 -25.95
C THR A 94 -2.50 4.28 -27.24
N HIS A 95 -3.29 3.78 -28.20
CA HIS A 95 -2.77 3.37 -29.50
C HIS A 95 -2.06 4.53 -30.22
N SER A 96 -0.91 4.26 -30.85
CA SER A 96 -0.08 5.29 -31.50
C SER A 96 -0.83 6.03 -32.63
N ASN A 97 -1.71 5.34 -33.36
CA ASN A 97 -2.51 5.91 -34.46
C ASN A 97 -3.88 6.45 -34.03
N SER A 98 -4.20 6.46 -32.73
CA SER A 98 -5.48 7.03 -32.28
C SER A 98 -5.53 8.54 -32.54
N TYR A 99 -6.72 9.08 -32.75
CA TYR A 99 -6.98 10.51 -32.92
C TYR A 99 -6.95 11.26 -31.57
N VAL A 100 -5.87 11.09 -30.81
CA VAL A 100 -5.60 11.88 -29.60
C VAL A 100 -4.32 12.70 -29.80
N PRO A 101 -4.20 13.86 -29.13
CA PRO A 101 -2.99 14.67 -29.15
C PRO A 101 -1.74 13.85 -28.84
N PHE A 102 -0.67 14.10 -29.57
CA PHE A 102 0.62 13.41 -29.39
C PHE A 102 1.15 13.53 -27.96
N GLN A 103 0.88 14.66 -27.31
CA GLN A 103 1.25 14.95 -25.93
C GLN A 103 0.71 13.91 -24.95
N TYR A 104 -0.51 13.39 -25.15
CA TYR A 104 -1.09 12.37 -24.27
C TYR A 104 -0.41 11.02 -24.45
N LYS A 105 -0.08 10.62 -25.69
CA LYS A 105 0.68 9.40 -25.97
C LYS A 105 2.06 9.45 -25.31
N LYS A 106 2.75 10.60 -25.45
CA LYS A 106 4.04 10.86 -24.81
C LYS A 106 3.92 10.84 -23.28
N ALA A 107 2.92 11.52 -22.73
CA ALA A 107 2.70 11.60 -21.28
C ALA A 107 2.47 10.23 -20.64
N SER A 108 1.77 9.31 -21.31
CA SER A 108 1.58 7.94 -20.84
C SER A 108 2.90 7.20 -20.64
N ILE A 109 3.83 7.30 -21.61
CA ILE A 109 5.16 6.68 -21.52
C ILE A 109 5.99 7.36 -20.42
N VAL A 110 6.03 8.69 -20.43
CA VAL A 110 6.79 9.47 -19.43
C VAL A 110 6.30 9.17 -18.01
N SER A 111 4.99 9.05 -17.80
CA SER A 111 4.41 8.73 -16.50
C SER A 111 4.87 7.37 -15.97
N ILE A 112 4.96 6.35 -16.83
CA ILE A 112 5.43 5.01 -16.42
C ILE A 112 6.91 5.05 -16.04
N VAL A 113 7.74 5.70 -16.87
CA VAL A 113 9.19 5.82 -16.61
C VAL A 113 9.44 6.61 -15.34
N ASN A 114 8.78 7.76 -15.18
CA ASN A 114 8.91 8.60 -13.99
C ASN A 114 8.47 7.86 -12.73
N ARG A 115 7.40 7.06 -12.82
CA ARG A 115 6.95 6.22 -11.72
C ARG A 115 8.00 5.19 -11.33
N ALA A 116 8.59 4.48 -12.29
CA ALA A 116 9.66 3.52 -12.00
C ALA A 116 10.87 4.20 -11.36
N PHE A 117 11.24 5.38 -11.83
CA PHE A 117 12.36 6.12 -11.30
C PHE A 117 12.14 6.61 -9.86
N ILE A 118 10.93 7.07 -9.52
CA ILE A 118 10.62 7.57 -8.17
C ILE A 118 10.38 6.44 -7.19
N ILE A 119 9.72 5.36 -7.64
CA ILE A 119 9.24 4.30 -6.75
C ILE A 119 10.27 3.19 -6.57
N CYS A 120 11.07 2.83 -7.58
CA CYS A 120 11.95 1.68 -7.43
C CYS A 120 13.22 2.06 -6.66
N SER A 121 13.58 1.25 -5.67
CA SER A 121 14.91 1.24 -5.07
C SER A 121 15.93 0.76 -6.11
N THR A 122 17.13 1.35 -6.08
CA THR A 122 18.21 1.10 -7.04
C THR A 122 19.09 -0.07 -6.63
#